data_AF-A0A2A7HUC1-F1
#
_entry.id   AF-A0A2A7HUC1-F1
#
_cell.length_a   1.000
_cell.length_b   1.000
_cell.length_c   1.000
_cell.angle_alpha   90.00
_cell.angle_beta   90.00
_cell.angle_gamma   90.00
#
_symmetry.space_group_name_H-M   'P 1'
#
loop_
_entity.id
_entity.type
_entity.pdbx_description
1 polymer ?
#
loop_
_entity_poly.entity_id
_entity_poly.type
_entity_poly.pdbx_seq_one_letter_code
_entity_poly.pdbx_strand_id
1 'polypeptide(L)'
;MQLQTLIRRKSFWIILIGVLIGLITVVSVGVKYVEMKEEKARMEVIEKEKNKAEEEAAAKKKVGKTANNNTIFNIDWKTFKNQWYNSLNSTNRNLSVINDIEEKPSAFSIRHDGQISRALFVSANTDENTEKVVYAVVIGATEKNNVDRNTAVLIASANLINLTDQSLTAEERKEIILEHLGLGDGVILKEKSLSYSYNGITYKAEYEQGNESLGTLTVSVEKNNN
;
A
#
# COMPACT_ATOMS: atom_id res chain seq x y z
N MET A 1 -28.91 71.24 31.16
CA MET A 1 -29.21 70.37 32.32
C MET A 1 -30.10 69.19 31.90
N GLN A 2 -29.60 68.24 31.08
CA GLN A 2 -30.39 67.04 30.71
C GLN A 2 -29.56 65.75 30.46
N LEU A 3 -28.22 65.81 30.36
CA LEU A 3 -27.40 64.59 30.14
C LEU A 3 -27.15 63.76 31.42
N GLN A 4 -27.25 64.38 32.60
CA GLN A 4 -26.89 63.72 33.86
C GLN A 4 -27.97 62.80 34.44
N THR A 5 -29.20 62.86 33.93
CA THR A 5 -30.33 62.05 34.43
C THR A 5 -30.47 60.67 33.77
N LEU A 6 -29.81 60.43 32.63
CA LEU A 6 -29.93 59.16 31.90
C LEU A 6 -28.99 58.06 32.41
N ILE A 7 -27.85 58.43 33.00
CA ILE A 7 -26.77 57.50 33.41
C ILE A 7 -27.09 56.76 34.73
N ARG A 8 -28.04 57.26 35.54
CA ARG A 8 -28.34 56.73 36.88
C ARG A 8 -29.44 55.66 36.95
N ARG A 9 -30.13 55.34 35.85
CA ARG A 9 -31.17 54.29 35.85
C ARG A 9 -30.54 52.92 35.59
N LYS A 10 -30.69 51.98 36.54
CA LYS A 10 -30.29 50.56 36.41
C LYS A 10 -30.69 49.94 35.07
N SER A 11 -31.80 50.39 34.48
CA SER A 11 -32.31 49.97 33.17
C SER A 11 -31.39 50.30 31.98
N PHE A 12 -30.62 51.40 32.03
CA PHE A 12 -29.70 51.79 30.94
C PHE A 12 -28.52 50.82 30.82
N TRP A 13 -27.94 50.43 31.96
CA TRP A 13 -26.85 49.45 32.00
C TRP A 13 -27.31 48.05 31.59
N ILE A 14 -28.54 47.65 31.92
CA ILE A 14 -29.11 46.36 31.48
C ILE A 14 -29.31 46.32 29.96
N ILE A 15 -29.81 47.41 29.37
CA ILE A 15 -29.99 47.50 27.91
C ILE A 15 -28.63 47.50 27.20
N LEU A 16 -27.65 48.26 27.72
CA LEU A 16 -26.29 48.31 27.15
C LEU A 16 -25.60 46.94 27.17
N ILE A 17 -25.69 46.21 28.30
CA ILE A 17 -25.12 44.86 28.44
C ILE A 17 -25.83 43.86 27.53
N GLY A 18 -27.17 43.94 27.42
CA GLY A 18 -27.95 43.08 26.52
C GLY A 18 -27.56 43.25 25.05
N VAL A 19 -27.36 44.49 24.60
CA VAL A 19 -26.88 44.80 23.25
C VAL A 19 -25.45 44.30 23.04
N LEU A 20 -24.57 44.46 24.03
CA LEU A 20 -23.18 43.99 23.95
C LEU A 20 -23.09 42.46 23.85
N ILE A 21 -23.88 41.74 24.66
CA ILE A 21 -23.95 40.27 24.60
C ILE A 21 -24.50 39.85 23.24
N GLY A 22 -25.57 40.47 22.75
CA GLY A 22 -26.13 40.19 21.42
C GLY A 22 -25.12 40.38 20.28
N LEU A 23 -24.33 41.46 20.31
CA LEU A 23 -23.27 41.72 19.34
C LEU A 23 -22.16 40.66 19.39
N ILE A 24 -21.72 40.24 20.58
CA ILE A 24 -20.70 39.20 20.75
C ILE A 24 -21.21 37.87 20.17
N THR A 25 -22.47 37.50 20.41
CA THR A 25 -23.05 36.26 19.88
C THR A 25 -23.14 36.29 18.35
N VAL A 26 -23.55 37.42 17.76
CA VAL A 26 -23.63 37.57 16.30
C VAL A 26 -22.24 37.50 15.65
N VAL A 27 -21.22 38.11 16.26
CA VAL A 27 -19.83 38.01 15.79
C VAL A 27 -19.31 36.58 15.91
N SER A 28 -19.58 35.89 17.04
CA SER A 28 -19.15 34.50 17.24
C SER A 28 -19.79 33.53 16.25
N VAL A 29 -21.10 33.70 15.96
CA VAL A 29 -21.80 32.90 14.94
C VAL A 29 -21.30 33.23 13.53
N GLY A 30 -21.01 34.51 13.24
CA GLY A 30 -20.45 34.93 11.96
C GLY A 30 -19.06 34.35 11.70
N VAL A 31 -18.16 34.34 12.70
CA VAL A 31 -16.82 33.73 12.59
C VAL A 31 -16.92 32.22 12.35
N LYS A 32 -17.77 31.51 13.11
CA LYS A 32 -18.02 30.08 12.89
C LYS A 32 -18.59 29.78 11.50
N TYR A 33 -19.44 30.66 10.97
CA TYR A 33 -20.02 30.50 9.64
C TYR A 33 -18.98 30.69 8.53
N VAL A 34 -18.03 31.60 8.71
CA VAL A 34 -16.91 31.82 7.77
C VAL A 34 -15.95 30.64 7.81
N GLU A 35 -15.55 30.16 8.99
CA GLU A 35 -14.69 28.98 9.15
C GLU A 35 -15.32 27.73 8.50
N MET A 36 -16.62 27.51 8.72
CA MET A 36 -17.34 26.37 8.13
C MET A 36 -17.44 26.47 6.59
N LYS A 37 -17.52 27.69 6.03
CA LYS A 37 -17.48 27.89 4.57
C LYS A 37 -16.09 27.59 4.01
N GLU A 38 -15.02 28.01 4.68
CA GLU A 38 -13.65 27.71 4.26
C GLU A 38 -13.33 26.22 4.38
N GLU A 39 -13.79 25.55 5.44
CA GLU A 39 -13.62 24.11 5.62
C GLU A 39 -14.39 23.31 4.56
N LYS A 40 -15.62 23.73 4.24
CA LYS A 40 -16.39 23.12 3.14
C LYS A 40 -15.71 23.32 1.79
N ALA A 41 -15.17 24.51 1.52
CA ALA A 41 -14.41 24.76 0.29
C ALA A 41 -13.13 23.91 0.22
N ARG A 42 -12.42 23.71 1.33
CA ARG A 42 -11.25 22.82 1.41
C ARG A 42 -11.64 21.36 1.18
N MET A 43 -12.74 20.90 1.78
CA MET A 43 -13.23 19.53 1.53
C MET A 43 -13.67 19.32 0.09
N GLU A 44 -14.34 20.29 -0.55
CA GLU A 44 -14.71 20.20 -1.97
C GLU A 44 -13.47 20.18 -2.89
N VAL A 45 -12.38 20.86 -2.51
CA VAL A 45 -11.11 20.78 -3.24
C VAL A 45 -10.45 19.41 -3.05
N ILE A 46 -10.40 18.89 -1.82
CA ILE A 46 -9.85 17.56 -1.52
C ILE A 46 -10.67 16.46 -2.22
N GLU A 47 -11.99 16.58 -2.23
CA GLU A 47 -12.89 15.64 -2.91
C GLU A 47 -12.74 15.73 -4.43
N LYS A 48 -12.57 16.93 -5.00
CA LYS A 48 -12.24 17.08 -6.43
C LYS A 48 -10.86 16.53 -6.79
N GLU A 49 -9.85 16.72 -5.95
CA GLU A 49 -8.51 16.15 -6.18
C GLU A 49 -8.52 14.63 -6.03
N LYS A 50 -9.26 14.09 -5.04
CA LYS A 50 -9.46 12.66 -4.87
C LYS A 50 -10.23 12.05 -6.05
N ASN A 51 -11.32 12.68 -6.49
CA ASN A 51 -12.10 12.23 -7.63
C ASN A 51 -11.30 12.33 -8.93
N LYS A 52 -10.45 13.35 -9.09
CA LYS A 52 -9.54 13.47 -10.24
C LYS A 52 -8.44 12.41 -10.21
N ALA A 53 -7.88 12.09 -9.04
CA ALA A 53 -6.94 10.99 -8.87
C ALA A 53 -7.59 9.62 -9.12
N GLU A 54 -8.84 9.43 -8.68
CA GLU A 54 -9.64 8.23 -8.97
C GLU A 54 -10.03 8.13 -10.44
N GLU A 55 -10.36 9.24 -11.11
CA GLU A 55 -10.62 9.29 -12.56
C GLU A 55 -9.34 9.06 -13.39
N GLU A 56 -8.19 9.61 -12.98
CA GLU A 56 -6.89 9.35 -13.61
C GLU A 56 -6.44 7.89 -13.38
N ALA A 57 -6.70 7.33 -12.18
CA ALA A 57 -6.48 5.91 -11.90
C ALA A 57 -7.46 5.00 -12.66
N ALA A 58 -8.71 5.43 -12.87
CA ALA A 58 -9.71 4.72 -13.67
C ALA A 58 -9.42 4.82 -15.18
N ALA A 59 -8.83 5.93 -15.63
CA ALA A 59 -8.36 6.12 -17.01
C ALA A 59 -7.12 5.25 -17.31
N LYS A 60 -6.22 5.05 -16.33
CA LYS A 60 -5.15 4.03 -16.42
C LYS A 60 -5.68 2.60 -16.45
N LYS A 61 -6.90 2.32 -15.96
CA LYS A 61 -7.51 0.98 -15.87
C LYS A 61 -8.22 0.48 -17.13
N LYS A 62 -8.23 1.21 -18.26
CA LYS A 62 -8.98 0.80 -19.47
C LYS A 62 -8.17 0.76 -20.77
N VAL A 63 -6.92 0.32 -20.71
CA VAL A 63 -6.32 -0.40 -21.84
C VAL A 63 -5.77 -1.70 -21.27
N GLY A 64 -6.61 -2.74 -21.27
CA GLY A 64 -6.13 -4.09 -21.09
C GLY A 64 -5.18 -4.40 -22.24
N LYS A 65 -3.87 -4.20 -22.02
CA LYS A 65 -2.86 -4.86 -22.82
C LYS A 65 -3.12 -6.35 -22.65
N THR A 66 -3.29 -7.05 -23.76
CA THR A 66 -3.34 -8.51 -23.83
C THR A 66 -2.22 -9.05 -22.92
N ALA A 67 -2.54 -9.99 -22.02
CA ALA A 67 -1.59 -10.54 -21.06
C ALA A 67 -0.27 -10.85 -21.76
N ASN A 68 0.77 -10.08 -21.43
CA ASN A 68 2.03 -10.18 -22.13
C ASN A 68 2.66 -11.52 -21.76
N ASN A 69 3.24 -12.22 -22.74
CA ASN A 69 3.78 -13.57 -22.51
C ASN A 69 5.06 -13.57 -21.66
N ASN A 70 5.60 -12.41 -21.31
CA ASN A 70 6.85 -12.27 -20.56
C ASN A 70 6.60 -12.05 -19.06
N THR A 71 6.00 -13.05 -18.41
CA THR A 71 5.68 -13.05 -16.98
C THR A 71 6.21 -14.34 -16.34
N ILE A 72 6.33 -14.36 -15.01
CA ILE A 72 6.68 -15.61 -14.30
C ILE A 72 5.66 -16.71 -14.54
N PHE A 73 4.42 -16.37 -14.91
CA PHE A 73 3.35 -17.32 -15.15
C PHE A 73 3.48 -18.11 -16.47
N ASN A 74 4.54 -17.87 -17.24
CA ASN A 74 4.87 -18.59 -18.46
C ASN A 74 6.15 -19.43 -18.35
N ILE A 75 6.75 -19.51 -17.16
CA ILE A 75 7.99 -20.24 -16.91
C ILE A 75 7.82 -21.27 -15.80
N ASP A 76 8.72 -22.24 -15.76
CA ASP A 76 8.81 -23.25 -14.71
C ASP A 76 9.58 -22.75 -13.47
N TRP A 77 9.57 -23.53 -12.38
CA TRP A 77 10.29 -23.22 -11.14
C TRP A 77 11.79 -23.03 -11.34
N LYS A 78 12.41 -23.86 -12.19
CA LYS A 78 13.85 -23.81 -12.46
C LYS A 78 14.25 -22.49 -13.12
N THR A 79 13.48 -22.06 -14.10
CA THR A 79 13.65 -20.82 -14.84
C THR A 79 13.37 -19.63 -13.93
N PHE A 80 12.35 -19.70 -13.07
CA PHE A 80 12.09 -18.70 -12.04
C PHE A 80 13.31 -18.51 -11.12
N LYS A 81 13.89 -19.60 -10.60
CA LYS A 81 15.11 -19.54 -9.77
C LYS A 81 16.31 -18.94 -10.51
N ASN A 82 16.48 -19.26 -11.79
CA ASN A 82 17.55 -18.69 -12.61
C ASN A 82 17.37 -17.18 -12.80
N GLN A 83 16.15 -16.72 -13.07
CA GLN A 83 15.84 -15.29 -13.18
C GLN A 83 16.06 -14.58 -11.84
N TRP A 84 15.65 -15.22 -10.74
CA TRP A 84 15.92 -14.74 -9.38
C TRP A 84 17.40 -14.52 -9.11
N TYR A 85 18.21 -15.54 -9.38
CA TYR A 85 19.66 -15.49 -9.22
C TYR A 85 20.27 -14.37 -10.05
N ASN A 86 19.93 -14.29 -11.34
CA ASN A 86 20.49 -13.29 -12.24
C ASN A 86 20.12 -11.85 -11.84
N SER A 87 18.92 -11.63 -11.29
CA SER A 87 18.47 -10.31 -10.82
C SER A 87 19.27 -9.81 -9.61
N LEU A 88 19.68 -10.71 -8.72
CA LEU A 88 20.30 -10.35 -7.44
C LEU A 88 21.79 -10.65 -7.32
N ASN A 89 22.37 -11.52 -8.16
CA ASN A 89 23.76 -11.99 -7.95
C ASN A 89 24.79 -10.85 -7.99
N SER A 90 24.57 -9.82 -8.81
CA SER A 90 25.48 -8.66 -8.91
C SER A 90 25.24 -7.59 -7.84
N THR A 91 24.06 -7.55 -7.22
CA THR A 91 23.65 -6.47 -6.29
C THR A 91 23.51 -6.94 -4.84
N ASN A 92 22.98 -8.15 -4.63
CA ASN A 92 22.66 -8.76 -3.34
C ASN A 92 22.92 -10.27 -3.39
N ARG A 93 24.20 -10.66 -3.50
CA ARG A 93 24.61 -12.06 -3.65
C ARG A 93 24.02 -12.99 -2.58
N ASN A 94 23.90 -12.52 -1.33
CA ASN A 94 23.35 -13.31 -0.22
C ASN A 94 21.86 -13.62 -0.36
N LEU A 95 21.13 -12.87 -1.19
CA LEU A 95 19.70 -13.06 -1.46
C LEU A 95 19.45 -13.74 -2.81
N SER A 96 20.50 -13.92 -3.61
CA SER A 96 20.39 -14.43 -4.99
C SER A 96 20.17 -15.94 -5.07
N VAL A 97 20.50 -16.69 -4.02
CA VAL A 97 20.41 -18.16 -4.03
C VAL A 97 19.15 -18.60 -3.30
N ILE A 98 18.36 -19.42 -3.97
CA ILE A 98 17.21 -20.13 -3.39
C ILE A 98 17.63 -21.59 -3.24
N ASN A 99 17.72 -22.07 -2.01
CA ASN A 99 17.97 -23.48 -1.71
C ASN A 99 16.64 -24.21 -1.64
N ASP A 100 16.46 -25.29 -2.40
CA ASP A 100 15.23 -26.09 -2.35
C ASP A 100 15.11 -26.76 -0.97
N ILE A 101 13.90 -26.70 -0.39
CA ILE A 101 13.57 -27.37 0.88
C ILE A 101 12.69 -28.58 0.60
N GLU A 102 11.60 -28.35 -0.12
CA GLU A 102 10.51 -29.31 -0.23
C GLU A 102 9.70 -29.08 -1.51
N GLU A 103 9.15 -30.16 -2.02
CA GLU A 103 8.20 -30.17 -3.13
C GLU A 103 6.95 -30.92 -2.67
N LYS A 104 5.79 -30.25 -2.70
CA LYS A 104 4.52 -30.78 -2.20
C LYS A 104 3.45 -30.74 -3.28
N PRO A 105 2.82 -31.88 -3.61
CA PRO A 105 1.60 -31.88 -4.41
C PRO A 105 0.46 -31.16 -3.69
N SER A 106 -0.33 -30.41 -4.44
CA SER A 106 -1.61 -29.78 -4.06
C SER A 106 -2.60 -30.06 -5.19
N ALA A 107 -3.90 -30.06 -4.91
CA ALA A 107 -4.95 -30.65 -5.76
C ALA A 107 -4.84 -30.44 -7.28
N PHE A 108 -4.31 -29.30 -7.75
CA PHE A 108 -4.03 -29.01 -9.16
C PHE A 108 -2.68 -28.29 -9.38
N SER A 109 -1.76 -28.36 -8.42
CA SER A 109 -0.48 -27.65 -8.51
C SER A 109 0.61 -28.33 -7.70
N ILE A 110 1.85 -28.18 -8.10
CA ILE A 110 3.01 -28.59 -7.33
C ILE A 110 3.60 -27.37 -6.65
N ARG A 111 3.69 -27.38 -5.33
CA ARG A 111 4.29 -26.32 -4.53
C ARG A 111 5.77 -26.60 -4.35
N HIS A 112 6.59 -25.67 -4.80
CA HIS A 112 8.03 -25.64 -4.61
C HIS A 112 8.36 -24.66 -3.49
N ASP A 113 8.98 -25.14 -2.41
CA ASP A 113 9.41 -24.32 -1.28
C ASP A 113 10.93 -24.11 -1.30
N GLY A 114 11.34 -22.85 -1.33
CA GLY A 114 12.73 -22.43 -1.34
C GLY A 114 13.11 -21.59 -0.12
N GLN A 115 14.33 -21.80 0.38
CA GLN A 115 14.94 -21.00 1.44
C GLN A 115 16.00 -20.05 0.88
N ILE A 116 15.87 -18.76 1.20
CA ILE A 116 16.93 -17.77 0.94
C ILE A 116 17.81 -17.61 2.18
N SER A 117 17.19 -17.52 3.36
CA SER A 117 17.89 -17.49 4.65
C SER A 117 17.04 -18.12 5.76
N ARG A 118 17.56 -18.17 6.99
CA ARG A 118 16.89 -18.83 8.13
C ARG A 118 15.43 -18.41 8.34
N ALA A 119 15.08 -17.16 8.02
CA ALA A 119 13.74 -16.62 8.23
C ALA A 119 13.20 -15.88 6.99
N LEU A 120 13.65 -16.27 5.80
CA LEU A 120 13.21 -15.70 4.52
C LEU A 120 13.08 -16.82 3.49
N PHE A 121 11.88 -16.98 2.98
CA PHE A 121 11.47 -18.05 2.11
C PHE A 121 10.83 -17.49 0.85
N VAL A 122 10.94 -18.26 -0.23
CA VAL A 122 10.23 -18.00 -1.48
C VAL A 122 9.64 -19.31 -1.97
N SER A 123 8.37 -19.28 -2.33
CA SER A 123 7.66 -20.45 -2.80
C SER A 123 6.93 -20.12 -4.09
N ALA A 124 6.77 -21.12 -4.95
CA ALA A 124 5.94 -21.00 -6.14
C ALA A 124 5.10 -22.27 -6.31
N ASN A 125 3.84 -22.09 -6.69
CA ASN A 125 3.01 -23.19 -7.15
C ASN A 125 3.07 -23.23 -8.67
N THR A 126 3.29 -24.41 -9.23
CA THR A 126 3.24 -24.66 -10.67
C THR A 126 2.02 -25.50 -11.02
N ASP A 127 1.34 -25.20 -12.13
CA ASP A 127 0.27 -26.05 -12.65
C ASP A 127 0.81 -27.44 -13.01
N GLU A 128 0.10 -28.50 -12.64
CA GLU A 128 0.57 -29.88 -12.77
C GLU A 128 0.73 -30.33 -14.23
N ASN A 129 -0.05 -29.75 -15.16
CA ASN A 129 -0.04 -30.16 -16.56
C ASN A 129 0.99 -29.38 -17.40
N THR A 130 1.16 -28.10 -17.10
CA THR A 130 2.01 -27.18 -17.87
C THR A 130 3.34 -26.89 -17.20
N GLU A 131 3.50 -27.27 -15.92
CA GLU A 131 4.65 -26.97 -15.06
C GLU A 131 4.93 -25.47 -14.87
N LYS A 132 4.01 -24.60 -15.31
CA LYS A 132 4.15 -23.15 -15.25
C LYS A 132 3.74 -22.61 -13.90
N VAL A 133 4.44 -21.59 -13.41
CA VAL A 133 4.04 -20.88 -12.19
C VAL A 133 2.62 -20.34 -12.33
N VAL A 134 1.79 -20.53 -11.31
CA VAL A 134 0.44 -19.94 -11.20
C VAL A 134 0.33 -18.99 -10.01
N TYR A 135 1.21 -19.17 -9.02
CA TYR A 135 1.29 -18.38 -7.81
C TYR A 135 2.73 -18.36 -7.32
N ALA A 136 3.20 -17.22 -6.83
CA ALA A 136 4.49 -17.12 -6.15
C ALA A 136 4.40 -16.20 -4.94
N VAL A 137 5.21 -16.48 -3.92
CA VAL A 137 5.18 -15.77 -2.65
C VAL A 137 6.56 -15.68 -2.02
N VAL A 138 6.85 -14.54 -1.42
CA VAL A 138 7.97 -14.33 -0.50
C VAL A 138 7.40 -14.17 0.91
N ILE A 139 7.94 -14.91 1.86
CA ILE A 139 7.56 -14.84 3.28
C ILE A 139 8.82 -14.60 4.10
N GLY A 140 8.83 -13.54 4.89
CA GLY A 140 9.97 -13.19 5.73
C GLY A 140 9.58 -12.68 7.10
N ALA A 141 10.34 -13.08 8.12
CA ALA A 141 10.20 -12.51 9.45
C ALA A 141 10.84 -11.11 9.50
N THR A 142 10.15 -10.16 10.10
CA THR A 142 10.63 -8.79 10.34
C THR A 142 10.76 -8.56 11.84
N GLU A 143 11.70 -7.69 12.25
CA GLU A 143 11.96 -7.40 13.66
C GLU A 143 12.21 -5.89 13.86
N LYS A 144 11.53 -5.28 14.84
CA LYS A 144 11.40 -3.81 15.02
C LYS A 144 12.73 -3.03 14.99
N ASN A 145 13.82 -3.65 15.42
CA ASN A 145 15.14 -3.03 15.51
C ASN A 145 16.22 -3.73 14.66
N ASN A 146 15.82 -4.64 13.76
CA ASN A 146 16.74 -5.40 12.92
C ASN A 146 16.66 -4.91 11.48
N VAL A 147 17.42 -3.84 11.18
CA VAL A 147 17.41 -3.19 9.86
C VAL A 147 17.83 -4.18 8.78
N ASP A 148 18.92 -4.92 8.97
CA ASP A 148 19.44 -5.86 7.96
C ASP A 148 18.42 -6.94 7.59
N ARG A 149 17.75 -7.54 8.59
CA ARG A 149 16.70 -8.52 8.34
C ARG A 149 15.53 -7.88 7.59
N ASN A 150 15.03 -6.74 8.05
CA ASN A 150 13.87 -6.09 7.42
C ASN A 150 14.19 -5.69 5.98
N THR A 151 15.37 -5.13 5.73
CA THR A 151 15.85 -4.79 4.39
C THR A 151 15.97 -6.02 3.50
N ALA A 152 16.46 -7.15 4.01
CA ALA A 152 16.53 -8.39 3.23
C ALA A 152 15.13 -8.88 2.79
N VAL A 153 14.14 -8.83 3.69
CA VAL A 153 12.75 -9.18 3.35
C VAL A 153 12.20 -8.23 2.29
N LEU A 154 12.39 -6.92 2.45
CA LEU A 154 11.93 -5.92 1.49
C LEU A 154 12.58 -6.09 0.11
N ILE A 155 13.88 -6.36 0.04
CA ILE A 155 14.59 -6.60 -1.23
C ILE A 155 14.06 -7.86 -1.91
N ALA A 156 13.86 -8.95 -1.17
CA ALA A 156 13.31 -10.18 -1.75
C ALA A 156 11.87 -9.98 -2.25
N SER A 157 11.02 -9.30 -1.47
CA SER A 157 9.66 -8.96 -1.87
C SER A 157 9.63 -8.09 -3.13
N ALA A 158 10.45 -7.03 -3.17
CA ALA A 158 10.57 -6.18 -4.36
C ALA A 158 11.09 -6.95 -5.58
N ASN A 159 12.04 -7.88 -5.38
CA ASN A 159 12.57 -8.71 -6.44
C ASN A 159 11.50 -9.65 -7.03
N LEU A 160 10.61 -10.21 -6.21
CA LEU A 160 9.47 -10.97 -6.71
C LEU A 160 8.64 -10.12 -7.68
N ILE A 161 8.22 -8.91 -7.26
CA ILE A 161 7.44 -7.99 -8.10
C ILE A 161 8.20 -7.63 -9.39
N ASN A 162 9.51 -7.41 -9.30
CA ASN A 162 10.33 -7.08 -10.46
C ASN A 162 10.36 -8.18 -11.53
N LEU A 163 10.33 -9.44 -11.10
CA LEU A 163 10.36 -10.59 -11.99
C LEU A 163 8.97 -10.93 -12.53
N THR A 164 7.92 -10.63 -11.77
CA THR A 164 6.53 -11.03 -12.07
C THR A 164 6.09 -10.68 -13.49
N ASP A 165 6.27 -9.42 -13.91
CA ASP A 165 5.91 -8.92 -15.23
C ASP A 165 7.03 -8.04 -15.81
N GLN A 166 7.77 -8.59 -16.77
CA GLN A 166 8.89 -7.90 -17.40
C GLN A 166 8.43 -6.84 -18.42
N SER A 167 7.14 -6.80 -18.75
CA SER A 167 6.60 -5.78 -19.65
C SER A 167 6.35 -4.44 -18.98
N LEU A 168 6.33 -4.42 -17.64
CA LEU A 168 6.25 -3.20 -16.85
C LEU A 168 7.53 -2.36 -17.01
N THR A 169 7.37 -1.05 -16.94
CA THR A 169 8.49 -0.11 -16.80
C THR A 169 9.07 -0.17 -15.37
N ALA A 170 10.22 0.47 -15.16
CA ALA A 170 10.78 0.58 -13.82
C ALA A 170 9.87 1.44 -12.91
N GLU A 171 9.24 2.46 -13.47
CA GLU A 171 8.32 3.36 -12.78
C GLU A 171 7.03 2.63 -12.38
N GLU A 172 6.44 1.83 -13.27
CA GLU A 172 5.25 1.03 -12.96
C GLU A 172 5.54 0.02 -11.84
N ARG A 173 6.69 -0.67 -11.90
CA ARG A 173 7.12 -1.57 -10.82
C ARG A 173 7.29 -0.82 -9.49
N LYS A 174 7.87 0.38 -9.54
CA LYS A 174 8.04 1.23 -8.35
C LYS A 174 6.70 1.69 -7.77
N GLU A 175 5.74 2.08 -8.61
CA GLU A 175 4.37 2.46 -8.21
C GLU A 175 3.69 1.26 -7.50
N ILE A 176 3.80 0.05 -8.05
CA ILE A 176 3.28 -1.16 -7.40
C ILE A 176 3.94 -1.40 -6.04
N ILE A 177 5.28 -1.41 -5.98
CA ILE A 177 6.03 -1.75 -4.75
C ILE A 177 5.78 -0.71 -3.64
N LEU A 178 5.90 0.58 -3.95
CA LEU A 178 5.91 1.63 -2.94
C LEU A 178 4.51 2.13 -2.62
N GLU A 179 3.69 2.42 -3.64
CA GLU A 179 2.43 3.12 -3.46
C GLU A 179 1.28 2.16 -3.24
N HIS A 180 1.20 1.09 -4.04
CA HIS A 180 0.09 0.14 -3.94
C HIS A 180 0.29 -0.92 -2.87
N LEU A 181 1.52 -1.39 -2.67
CA LEU A 181 1.83 -2.41 -1.65
C LEU A 181 2.41 -1.83 -0.36
N GLY A 182 2.73 -0.53 -0.31
CA GLY A 182 3.20 0.14 0.91
C GLY A 182 4.51 -0.40 1.48
N LEU A 183 5.39 -0.95 0.63
CA LEU A 183 6.62 -1.63 1.07
C LEU A 183 7.76 -0.66 1.41
N GLY A 184 7.73 0.58 0.92
CA GLY A 184 8.84 1.53 1.07
C GLY A 184 8.82 2.41 2.30
N ASP A 185 7.64 2.80 2.75
CA ASP A 185 7.40 3.77 3.82
C ASP A 185 6.77 3.14 5.08
N GLY A 186 6.59 1.82 5.06
CA GLY A 186 6.00 1.06 6.16
C GLY A 186 4.49 1.22 6.27
N VAL A 187 3.79 1.73 5.25
CA VAL A 187 2.31 1.78 5.22
C VAL A 187 1.72 0.39 5.44
N ILE A 188 2.32 -0.66 4.87
CA ILE A 188 1.85 -2.04 5.07
C ILE A 188 1.81 -2.47 6.55
N LEU A 189 2.69 -1.92 7.40
CA LEU A 189 2.71 -2.24 8.83
C LEU A 189 1.44 -1.75 9.55
N LYS A 190 0.81 -0.69 9.03
CA LYS A 190 -0.43 -0.10 9.54
C LYS A 190 -1.65 -0.76 8.91
N GLU A 191 -1.68 -0.82 7.57
CA GLU A 191 -2.84 -1.31 6.80
C GLU A 191 -3.01 -2.84 6.89
N LYS A 192 -1.95 -3.57 7.27
CA LYS A 192 -1.89 -5.03 7.41
C LYS A 192 -2.08 -5.83 6.12
N SER A 193 -2.90 -5.37 5.19
CA SER A 193 -3.15 -6.05 3.92
C SER A 193 -3.42 -5.03 2.84
N LEU A 194 -2.64 -5.11 1.75
CA LEU A 194 -2.82 -4.28 0.56
C LEU A 194 -2.78 -5.18 -0.67
N SER A 195 -3.60 -4.85 -1.66
CA SER A 195 -3.72 -5.61 -2.90
C SER A 195 -3.95 -4.70 -4.09
N TYR A 196 -3.36 -5.05 -5.23
CA TYR A 196 -3.48 -4.32 -6.47
C TYR A 196 -3.47 -5.29 -7.66
N SER A 197 -4.43 -5.12 -8.57
CA SER A 197 -4.52 -5.95 -9.78
C SER A 197 -4.21 -5.12 -11.02
N TYR A 198 -3.30 -5.62 -11.86
CA TYR A 198 -2.90 -4.99 -13.11
C TYR A 198 -2.50 -6.06 -14.14
N ASN A 199 -2.91 -5.87 -15.41
CA ASN A 199 -2.66 -6.80 -16.52
C ASN A 199 -3.02 -8.28 -16.23
N GLY A 200 -4.09 -8.51 -15.46
CA GLY A 200 -4.51 -9.87 -15.10
C GLY A 200 -3.59 -10.55 -14.08
N ILE A 201 -2.83 -9.78 -13.31
CA ILE A 201 -1.99 -10.25 -12.21
C ILE A 201 -2.44 -9.49 -10.96
N THR A 202 -2.62 -10.20 -9.85
CA THR A 202 -2.84 -9.61 -8.53
C THR A 202 -1.56 -9.67 -7.74
N TYR A 203 -1.17 -8.51 -7.23
CA TYR A 203 -0.04 -8.29 -6.33
C TYR A 203 -0.62 -8.04 -4.94
N LYS A 204 -0.13 -8.75 -3.93
CA LYS A 204 -0.64 -8.64 -2.56
C LYS A 204 0.51 -8.56 -1.57
N ALA A 205 0.36 -7.71 -0.57
CA ALA A 205 1.25 -7.64 0.60
C ALA A 205 0.42 -7.82 1.86
N GLU A 206 0.91 -8.60 2.80
CA GLU A 206 0.28 -8.89 4.08
C GLU A 206 1.32 -8.82 5.20
N TYR A 207 1.01 -8.06 6.24
CA TYR A 207 1.83 -7.94 7.43
C TYR A 207 1.05 -8.44 8.65
N GLU A 208 1.56 -9.50 9.26
CA GLU A 208 1.04 -10.04 10.50
C GLU A 208 1.98 -9.70 11.66
N GLN A 209 1.48 -9.00 12.67
CA GLN A 209 2.25 -8.78 13.90
C GLN A 209 2.13 -10.04 14.77
N GLY A 210 3.25 -10.69 15.06
CA GLY A 210 3.27 -11.84 15.98
C GLY A 210 3.25 -11.37 17.43
N ASN A 211 4.41 -10.98 17.94
CA ASN A 211 4.57 -10.39 19.28
C ASN A 211 5.15 -8.97 19.17
N GLU A 212 5.38 -8.26 20.28
CA GLU A 212 5.77 -6.83 20.25
C GLU A 212 7.01 -6.50 19.41
N SER A 213 7.88 -7.49 19.16
CA SER A 213 9.14 -7.29 18.44
C SER A 213 9.20 -7.99 17.07
N LEU A 214 8.40 -9.02 16.83
CA LEU A 214 8.42 -9.83 15.61
C LEU A 214 7.12 -9.72 14.82
N GLY A 215 7.26 -9.62 13.51
CA GLY A 215 6.18 -9.71 12.55
C GLY A 215 6.57 -10.57 11.36
N THR A 216 5.62 -10.84 10.48
CA THR A 216 5.81 -11.56 9.23
C THR A 216 5.30 -10.68 8.10
N LEU A 217 6.13 -10.48 7.08
CA LEU A 217 5.71 -9.87 5.83
C LEU A 217 5.62 -10.97 4.76
N THR A 218 4.46 -11.05 4.14
CA THR A 218 4.14 -11.94 3.02
C THR A 218 3.85 -11.07 1.81
N VAL A 219 4.54 -11.31 0.70
CA VAL A 219 4.25 -10.66 -0.58
C VAL A 219 4.02 -11.74 -1.62
N SER A 220 2.85 -11.74 -2.24
CA SER A 220 2.45 -12.75 -3.21
C SER A 220 1.97 -12.16 -4.52
N VAL A 221 2.13 -12.93 -5.58
CA VAL A 221 1.64 -12.64 -6.92
C VAL A 221 0.86 -13.84 -7.44
N GLU A 222 -0.28 -13.56 -8.07
CA GLU A 222 -1.15 -14.58 -8.65
C GLU A 222 -1.70 -14.11 -9.99
N LYS A 223 -1.90 -15.05 -10.91
CA LYS A 223 -2.57 -14.77 -12.18
C LYS A 223 -4.08 -14.77 -11.95
N ASN A 224 -4.75 -13.71 -12.38
CA ASN A 224 -6.20 -13.63 -12.36
C ASN A 224 -6.75 -14.57 -13.44
N ASN A 225 -7.53 -15.57 -13.01
CA ASN A 225 -8.30 -16.43 -13.89
C ASN A 225 -9.57 -15.68 -14.31
N ASN A 226 -9.47 -14.80 -15.30
CA ASN A 226 -10.64 -14.28 -16.03
C ASN A 226 -10.94 -15.16 -17.24
#